data_AF-A0A9W9PDP4-F1
#
_entry.id   AF-A0A9W9PDP4-F1
#
_cell.length_a   1.000
_cell.length_b   1.000
_cell.length_c   1.000
_cell.angle_alpha   90.00
_cell.angle_beta   90.00
_cell.angle_gamma   90.00
#
_symmetry.space_group_name_H-M   'P 1'
#
loop_
_entity.id
_entity.type
_entity.pdbx_description
1 polymer ?
#
loop_
_entity_poly.entity_id
_entity_poly.type
_entity_poly.pdbx_seq_one_letter_code
_entity_poly.pdbx_strand_id
1 'polypeptide(L)'
;MPLIQLQPHPFTILPSHPSLPPEPARSEVRQVANAALQEALELLNSDLPTWEKDSKTRRSPPANAEIRLLRKLRRHEPTLDTTSNQKPEFWVCRQSEHHDATLAGSASWTEFEDGLISEHAEHEMEYTPSVTGVERLLQWTEQEIGELDMNGVNFKDVDVEVNLITHTFHPTALISPRSFISFTISATYDAHSNEASYPSKGFITVQIPLYADQSTTPTTIYEKIKSTVPKRTIFANYASVERVAKKNRAAESSSQIASERLAQPSLVQWTMATTSDAGGLIPQWVQKNWTLGGVPRAVVADVGLFIDWTAKRRAST
;
A
#
# COMPACT_ATOMS: atom_id res chain seq x y z
N MET A 1 -10.55 -8.14 15.01
CA MET A 1 -11.04 -8.12 13.62
C MET A 1 -9.85 -7.82 12.72
N PRO A 2 -9.76 -8.39 11.51
CA PRO A 2 -8.70 -8.05 10.56
C PRO A 2 -8.76 -6.55 10.22
N LEU A 3 -7.63 -5.86 10.30
CA LEU A 3 -7.51 -4.47 9.89
C LEU A 3 -7.39 -4.38 8.37
N ILE A 4 -6.63 -5.28 7.74
CA ILE A 4 -6.26 -5.21 6.33
C ILE A 4 -7.23 -6.05 5.49
N GLN A 5 -8.39 -5.45 5.21
CA GLN A 5 -9.52 -6.04 4.48
C GLN A 5 -10.22 -5.01 3.59
N LEU A 6 -10.99 -5.47 2.60
CA LEU A 6 -11.72 -4.60 1.66
C LEU A 6 -12.87 -3.83 2.34
N GLN A 7 -13.53 -4.46 3.31
CA GLN A 7 -14.62 -3.84 4.03
C GLN A 7 -14.09 -2.65 4.84
N PRO A 8 -14.54 -1.40 4.56
CA PRO A 8 -14.03 -0.24 5.26
C PRO A 8 -14.42 -0.26 6.74
N HIS A 9 -13.54 0.29 7.57
CA HIS A 9 -13.74 0.44 9.01
C HIS A 9 -14.34 1.81 9.36
N PRO A 10 -15.12 1.91 10.46
CA PRO A 10 -15.58 3.20 10.96
C PRO A 10 -14.43 4.04 11.53
N PHE A 11 -14.61 5.35 11.63
CA PHE A 11 -13.64 6.26 12.27
C PHE A 11 -13.39 5.96 13.77
N THR A 12 -14.21 5.11 14.40
CA THR A 12 -13.99 4.65 15.78
C THR A 12 -12.80 3.70 15.91
N ILE A 13 -12.29 3.11 14.83
CA ILE A 13 -11.04 2.32 14.89
C ILE A 13 -9.79 3.19 15.03
N LEU A 14 -9.90 4.48 14.73
CA LEU A 14 -8.75 5.37 14.75
C LEU A 14 -8.23 5.55 16.18
N PRO A 15 -6.90 5.54 16.35
CA PRO A 15 -6.29 5.74 17.65
C PRO A 15 -6.61 7.12 18.22
N SER A 16 -6.32 7.29 19.51
CA SER A 16 -6.49 8.59 20.18
C SER A 16 -5.73 9.70 19.45
N HIS A 17 -6.38 10.85 19.23
CA HIS A 17 -5.79 12.01 18.54
C HIS A 17 -6.46 13.30 19.04
N PRO A 18 -5.75 14.44 19.18
CA PRO A 18 -6.31 15.69 19.73
C PRO A 18 -7.52 16.24 18.97
N SER A 19 -7.59 15.99 17.66
CA SER A 19 -8.73 16.39 16.81
C SER A 19 -9.90 15.40 16.80
N LEU A 20 -9.80 14.29 17.53
CA LEU A 20 -10.88 13.33 17.71
C LEU A 20 -11.51 13.50 19.10
N PRO A 21 -12.82 13.25 19.26
CA PRO A 21 -13.46 13.26 20.56
C PRO A 21 -12.75 12.27 21.51
N PRO A 22 -12.54 12.65 22.78
CA PRO A 22 -11.99 11.74 23.77
C PRO A 22 -13.01 10.62 24.03
N GLU A 23 -12.68 9.43 23.56
CA GLU A 23 -13.45 8.22 23.82
C GLU A 23 -12.61 7.30 24.72
N PRO A 24 -13.13 6.85 25.86
CA PRO A 24 -12.38 6.00 26.79
C PRO A 24 -11.96 4.63 26.22
N ALA A 25 -12.40 4.30 25.01
CA ALA A 25 -12.13 3.04 24.31
C ALA A 25 -11.12 3.16 23.14
N ARG A 26 -10.62 4.36 22.79
CA ARG A 26 -9.66 4.49 21.67
C ARG A 26 -8.29 3.93 22.05
N SER A 27 -7.77 3.03 21.23
CA SER A 27 -6.42 2.48 21.39
C SER A 27 -5.34 3.55 21.22
N GLU A 28 -4.18 3.30 21.80
CA GLU A 28 -2.98 4.10 21.53
C GLU A 28 -2.52 3.88 20.08
N VAL A 29 -1.99 4.93 19.44
CA VAL A 29 -1.50 4.84 18.05
C VAL A 29 -0.46 3.74 17.87
N ARG A 30 0.42 3.57 18.87
CA ARG A 30 1.43 2.51 18.92
C ARG A 30 0.82 1.11 18.82
N GLN A 31 -0.30 0.86 19.50
CA GLN A 31 -0.97 -0.44 19.52
C GLN A 31 -1.62 -0.76 18.16
N VAL A 32 -2.25 0.26 17.54
CA VAL A 32 -2.89 0.12 16.22
C VAL A 32 -1.83 -0.09 15.13
N ALA A 33 -0.75 0.69 15.15
CA ALA A 33 0.37 0.54 14.22
C ALA A 33 1.02 -0.85 14.35
N ASN A 34 1.24 -1.32 15.58
CA ASN A 34 1.77 -2.66 15.84
C ASN A 34 0.87 -3.76 15.25
N ALA A 35 -0.44 -3.69 15.49
CA ALA A 35 -1.39 -4.67 14.94
C ALA A 35 -1.42 -4.66 13.41
N ALA A 36 -1.42 -3.48 12.78
CA ALA A 36 -1.43 -3.34 11.33
C ALA A 36 -0.14 -3.88 10.68
N LEU A 37 1.03 -3.54 11.24
CA LEU A 37 2.32 -4.02 10.74
C LEU A 37 2.45 -5.54 10.92
N GLN A 38 1.97 -6.09 12.04
CA GLN A 38 1.98 -7.53 12.26
C GLN A 38 1.09 -8.28 11.23
N GLU A 39 -0.12 -7.79 10.99
CA GLU A 39 -1.02 -8.36 9.98
C GLU A 39 -0.43 -8.25 8.57
N ALA A 40 0.26 -7.14 8.27
CA ALA A 40 0.95 -6.92 7.01
C ALA A 40 2.11 -7.92 6.80
N LEU A 41 2.90 -8.18 7.85
CA LEU A 41 3.97 -9.18 7.81
C LEU A 41 3.41 -10.60 7.61
N GLU A 42 2.32 -10.96 8.29
CA GLU A 42 1.65 -12.24 8.09
C GLU A 42 1.13 -12.39 6.65
N LEU A 43 0.54 -11.33 6.09
CA LEU A 43 0.09 -11.31 4.70
C LEU A 43 1.26 -11.54 3.75
N LEU A 44 2.36 -10.82 3.91
CA LEU A 44 3.50 -10.86 2.99
C LEU A 44 4.35 -12.12 3.09
N ASN A 45 4.51 -12.68 4.29
CA ASN A 45 5.47 -13.77 4.53
C ASN A 45 4.81 -15.14 4.65
N SER A 46 3.59 -15.20 5.18
CA SER A 46 2.89 -16.47 5.41
C SER A 46 1.81 -16.72 4.35
N ASP A 47 1.00 -15.69 4.03
CA ASP A 47 -0.12 -15.85 3.10
C ASP A 47 0.34 -15.76 1.62
N LEU A 48 1.06 -14.71 1.25
CA LEU A 48 1.47 -14.42 -0.14
C LEU A 48 2.17 -15.59 -0.87
N PRO A 49 3.04 -16.41 -0.25
CA PRO A 49 3.63 -17.57 -0.91
C PRO A 49 2.62 -18.60 -1.45
N THR A 50 1.40 -18.61 -0.89
CA THR A 50 0.31 -19.51 -1.28
C THR A 50 -0.54 -19.00 -2.45
N TRP A 51 -0.28 -17.78 -2.94
CA TRP A 51 -1.10 -17.15 -3.97
C TRP A 51 -0.83 -17.73 -5.36
N GLU A 52 -1.87 -17.76 -6.19
CA GLU A 52 -1.77 -18.23 -7.56
C GLU A 52 -0.93 -17.24 -8.38
N LYS A 53 0.15 -17.73 -9.00
CA LYS A 53 1.03 -16.93 -9.85
C LYS A 53 0.50 -16.91 -11.28
N ASP A 54 0.42 -15.72 -11.88
CA ASP A 54 0.17 -15.60 -13.30
C ASP A 54 1.30 -16.26 -14.10
N SER A 55 0.93 -17.01 -15.15
CA SER A 55 1.88 -17.73 -15.99
C SER A 55 2.78 -16.83 -16.84
N LYS A 56 2.41 -15.56 -17.01
CA LYS A 56 3.15 -14.58 -17.83
C LYS A 56 3.54 -13.38 -16.98
N THR A 57 4.78 -12.92 -17.14
CA THR A 57 5.22 -11.63 -16.62
C THR A 57 4.63 -10.49 -17.46
N ARG A 58 4.55 -9.32 -16.85
CA ARG A 58 4.08 -8.07 -17.45
C ARG A 58 5.22 -7.06 -17.48
N ARG A 59 5.03 -5.99 -18.25
CA ARG A 59 5.96 -4.86 -18.34
C ARG A 59 5.19 -3.57 -18.15
N SER A 60 5.86 -2.57 -17.61
CA SER A 60 5.33 -1.22 -17.45
C SER A 60 6.40 -0.20 -17.86
N PRO A 61 6.58 0.05 -19.17
CA PRO A 61 7.53 1.05 -19.64
C PRO A 61 7.25 2.42 -18.98
N PRO A 62 8.29 3.21 -18.66
CA PRO A 62 9.70 3.01 -19.00
C PRO A 62 10.48 2.08 -18.06
N ALA A 63 9.85 1.43 -17.07
CA ALA A 63 10.56 0.51 -16.19
C ALA A 63 11.10 -0.70 -16.96
N ASN A 64 12.36 -1.07 -16.67
CA ASN A 64 13.01 -2.25 -17.23
C ASN A 64 12.56 -3.56 -16.54
N ALA A 65 12.02 -3.45 -15.33
CA ALA A 65 11.62 -4.58 -14.50
C ALA A 65 10.51 -5.41 -15.15
N GLU A 66 10.66 -6.73 -15.09
CA GLU A 66 9.54 -7.64 -15.32
C GLU A 66 8.68 -7.73 -14.07
N ILE A 67 7.37 -7.67 -14.27
CA ILE A 67 6.40 -7.61 -13.18
C ILE A 67 5.65 -8.94 -13.15
N ARG A 68 5.76 -9.66 -12.02
CA ARG A 68 4.97 -10.87 -11.76
C ARG A 68 3.69 -10.49 -11.05
N LEU A 69 2.57 -11.03 -11.53
CA LEU A 69 1.28 -10.92 -10.87
C LEU A 69 0.96 -12.20 -10.11
N LEU A 70 0.34 -12.03 -8.95
CA LEU A 70 -0.24 -13.08 -8.14
C LEU A 70 -1.68 -12.70 -7.78
N ARG A 71 -2.52 -13.70 -7.53
CA ARG A 71 -3.94 -13.50 -7.20
C ARG A 71 -4.38 -14.48 -6.11
N LYS A 72 -5.30 -14.04 -5.27
CA LYS A 72 -5.98 -14.92 -4.32
C LYS A 72 -7.39 -14.42 -4.01
N LEU A 73 -8.32 -15.36 -3.88
CA LEU A 73 -9.59 -15.09 -3.21
C LEU A 73 -9.40 -15.34 -1.71
N ARG A 74 -9.26 -14.27 -0.92
CA ARG A 74 -9.07 -14.36 0.53
C ARG A 74 -10.44 -14.43 1.22
N ARG A 75 -10.54 -15.27 2.26
CA ARG A 75 -11.69 -15.34 3.16
C ARG A 75 -11.17 -15.06 4.55
N HIS A 76 -11.83 -14.17 5.28
CA HIS A 76 -11.58 -14.01 6.70
C HIS A 76 -12.36 -15.08 7.47
N GLU A 77 -11.76 -15.62 8.53
CA GLU A 77 -12.47 -16.57 9.38
C GLU A 77 -13.66 -15.87 10.06
N PRO A 78 -14.82 -16.54 10.20
CA PRO A 78 -15.94 -15.99 10.95
C PRO A 78 -15.51 -15.74 12.40
N THR A 79 -15.68 -14.52 12.89
CA THR A 79 -15.57 -14.27 14.34
C THR A 79 -16.85 -14.74 15.03
N LEU A 80 -16.73 -15.15 16.30
CA LEU A 80 -17.84 -15.67 17.12
C LEU A 80 -19.09 -14.76 17.15
N ASP A 81 -18.92 -13.46 16.90
CA ASP A 81 -19.99 -12.45 16.90
C ASP A 81 -20.55 -12.10 15.52
N THR A 82 -20.07 -12.71 14.42
CA THR A 82 -20.55 -12.39 13.06
C THR A 82 -21.08 -13.63 12.35
N THR A 83 -22.42 -13.72 12.22
CA THR A 83 -23.12 -14.65 11.32
C THR A 83 -22.97 -14.29 9.83
N SER A 84 -22.04 -13.40 9.48
CA SER A 84 -22.02 -12.80 8.16
C SER A 84 -21.36 -13.72 7.14
N ASN A 85 -22.10 -14.05 6.08
CA ASN A 85 -21.60 -14.55 4.81
C ASN A 85 -20.68 -13.50 4.15
N GLN A 86 -19.51 -13.22 4.72
CA GLN A 86 -18.52 -12.35 4.10
C GLN A 86 -18.09 -12.97 2.77
N LYS A 87 -18.29 -12.20 1.70
CA LYS A 87 -17.89 -12.64 0.37
C LYS A 87 -16.35 -12.68 0.34
N PRO A 88 -15.76 -13.67 -0.36
CA PRO A 88 -14.32 -13.69 -0.55
C PRO A 88 -13.86 -12.42 -1.26
N GLU A 89 -12.77 -11.86 -0.77
CA GLU A 89 -12.14 -10.68 -1.34
C GLU A 89 -11.17 -11.07 -2.45
N PHE A 90 -11.17 -10.33 -3.54
CA PHE A 90 -10.23 -10.58 -4.63
C PHE A 90 -9.00 -9.72 -4.45
N TRP A 91 -7.90 -10.37 -4.11
CA TRP A 91 -6.61 -9.76 -3.92
C TRP A 91 -5.71 -9.99 -5.13
N VAL A 92 -4.96 -8.96 -5.47
CA VAL A 92 -3.93 -8.97 -6.51
C VAL A 92 -2.63 -8.53 -5.88
N CYS A 93 -1.54 -9.20 -6.20
CA CYS A 93 -0.20 -8.78 -5.81
C CYS A 93 0.67 -8.61 -7.05
N ARG A 94 1.44 -7.53 -7.09
CA ARG A 94 2.54 -7.34 -8.03
C ARG A 94 3.87 -7.49 -7.32
N GLN A 95 4.82 -8.10 -8.02
CA GLN A 95 6.22 -8.20 -7.60
C GLN A 95 7.11 -7.77 -8.75
N SER A 96 8.08 -6.90 -8.47
CA SER A 96 9.08 -6.44 -9.43
C SER A 96 10.45 -6.32 -8.77
N GLU A 97 11.51 -6.49 -9.55
CA GLU A 97 12.90 -6.33 -9.10
C GLU A 97 13.59 -5.27 -9.95
N HIS A 98 14.27 -4.34 -9.28
CA HIS A 98 14.88 -3.15 -9.88
C HIS A 98 16.36 -3.10 -9.52
N HIS A 99 17.18 -2.57 -10.42
CA HIS A 99 18.57 -2.26 -10.09
C HIS A 99 18.59 -1.05 -9.16
N ASP A 100 19.22 -1.22 -7.99
CA ASP A 100 19.45 -0.15 -7.02
C ASP A 100 20.51 0.82 -7.56
N ALA A 101 20.07 1.69 -8.48
CA ALA A 101 20.91 2.65 -9.18
C ALA A 101 20.08 3.74 -9.84
N THR A 102 20.64 4.95 -9.87
CA THR A 102 20.11 6.11 -10.58
C THR A 102 20.33 5.95 -12.09
N LEU A 103 19.50 5.14 -12.76
CA LEU A 103 19.62 4.85 -14.20
C LEU A 103 18.26 4.82 -14.91
N ALA A 104 18.27 4.92 -16.25
CA ALA A 104 17.06 4.89 -17.05
C ALA A 104 16.31 3.55 -16.91
N GLY A 105 15.02 3.60 -16.59
CA GLY A 105 14.18 2.43 -16.37
C GLY A 105 14.39 1.73 -15.02
N SER A 106 15.05 2.37 -14.06
CA SER A 106 15.18 1.92 -12.66
C SER A 106 15.33 3.11 -11.70
N ALA A 107 15.35 2.83 -10.39
CA ALA A 107 15.57 3.81 -9.34
C ALA A 107 16.55 3.30 -8.26
N SER A 108 17.30 4.22 -7.67
CA SER A 108 18.13 3.96 -6.49
C SER A 108 17.26 3.77 -5.25
N TRP A 109 17.82 3.16 -4.21
CA TRP A 109 17.17 2.97 -2.92
C TRP A 109 16.61 4.26 -2.34
N THR A 110 17.39 5.34 -2.37
CA THR A 110 16.96 6.65 -1.89
C THR A 110 15.76 7.18 -2.68
N GLU A 111 15.74 7.00 -4.00
CA GLU A 111 14.59 7.43 -4.81
C GLU A 111 13.34 6.59 -4.54
N PHE A 112 13.50 5.30 -4.23
CA PHE A 112 12.40 4.46 -3.76
C PHE A 112 11.87 4.92 -2.41
N GLU A 113 12.74 5.21 -1.43
CA GLU A 113 12.32 5.76 -0.15
C GLU A 113 11.61 7.11 -0.34
N ASP A 114 12.28 8.08 -0.95
CA ASP A 114 11.75 9.44 -1.11
C ASP A 114 10.38 9.46 -1.79
N GLY A 115 10.16 8.63 -2.81
CA GLY A 115 8.93 8.66 -3.59
C GLY A 115 7.83 7.71 -3.14
N LEU A 116 8.10 6.72 -2.28
CA LEU A 116 7.11 5.73 -1.87
C LEU A 116 6.84 5.67 -0.37
N ILE A 117 7.70 6.23 0.49
CA ILE A 117 7.41 6.35 1.93
C ILE A 117 7.12 7.80 2.34
N SER A 118 7.98 8.74 1.96
CA SER A 118 7.82 10.14 2.33
C SER A 118 6.72 10.79 1.49
N GLU A 119 5.80 11.51 2.14
CA GLU A 119 4.70 12.22 1.48
C GLU A 119 3.99 11.33 0.43
N HIS A 120 3.75 10.06 0.78
CA HIS A 120 3.35 8.99 -0.14
C HIS A 120 2.14 9.39 -1.01
N ALA A 121 1.08 9.93 -0.40
CA ALA A 121 -0.12 10.32 -1.12
C ALA A 121 0.12 11.51 -2.06
N GLU A 122 0.88 12.51 -1.63
CA GLU A 122 1.24 13.66 -2.47
C GLU A 122 2.10 13.25 -3.67
N HIS A 123 3.12 12.43 -3.45
CA HIS A 123 3.93 11.90 -4.55
C HIS A 123 3.09 11.04 -5.50
N GLU A 124 2.19 10.19 -5.00
CA GLU A 124 1.25 9.45 -5.83
C GLU A 124 0.41 10.38 -6.72
N MET A 125 -0.04 11.53 -6.20
CA MET A 125 -0.74 12.53 -7.00
C MET A 125 0.12 13.13 -8.12
N GLU A 126 1.44 13.28 -7.92
CA GLU A 126 2.34 13.79 -8.95
C GLU A 126 2.53 12.82 -10.12
N TYR A 127 2.64 11.52 -9.85
CA TYR A 127 2.96 10.52 -10.87
C TYR A 127 1.77 9.70 -11.38
N THR A 128 0.65 9.67 -10.66
CA THR A 128 -0.55 8.92 -11.06
C THR A 128 -1.57 9.84 -11.70
N PRO A 129 -1.75 9.84 -13.04
CA PRO A 129 -2.57 10.86 -13.71
C PRO A 129 -4.05 10.86 -13.32
N SER A 130 -4.54 9.77 -12.75
CA SER A 130 -5.92 9.68 -12.27
C SER A 130 -6.12 10.29 -10.88
N VAL A 131 -5.07 10.40 -10.05
CA VAL A 131 -5.15 11.03 -8.74
C VAL A 131 -5.15 12.54 -8.95
N THR A 132 -6.21 13.19 -8.50
CA THR A 132 -6.49 14.61 -8.78
C THR A 132 -6.69 15.45 -7.53
N GLY A 133 -6.62 14.82 -6.36
CA GLY A 133 -6.70 15.52 -5.09
C GLY A 133 -6.29 14.59 -3.95
N VAL A 134 -5.52 15.14 -3.04
CA VAL A 134 -5.10 14.53 -1.78
C VAL A 134 -5.37 15.56 -0.69
N GLU A 135 -6.06 15.13 0.35
CA GLU A 135 -6.33 15.96 1.53
C GLU A 135 -6.02 15.17 2.78
N ARG A 136 -5.00 15.61 3.53
CA ARG A 136 -4.66 15.02 4.82
C ARG A 136 -5.69 15.43 5.87
N LEU A 137 -6.33 14.44 6.47
CA LEU A 137 -7.39 14.61 7.48
C LEU A 137 -6.82 14.57 8.90
N LEU A 138 -5.88 13.65 9.16
CA LEU A 138 -5.25 13.42 10.46
C LEU A 138 -3.81 12.95 10.27
N GLN A 139 -2.95 13.20 11.26
CA GLN A 139 -1.58 12.69 11.30
C GLN A 139 -1.15 12.48 12.74
N TRP A 140 -0.39 11.41 12.99
CA TRP A 140 0.31 11.15 14.22
C TRP A 140 1.80 11.20 13.96
N THR A 141 2.54 11.74 14.90
CA THR A 141 3.97 11.99 14.77
C THR A 141 4.80 10.80 15.24
N GLU A 142 6.00 10.64 14.68
CA GLU A 142 6.96 9.61 15.11
C GLU A 142 7.20 9.65 16.63
N GLN A 143 7.23 10.85 17.23
CA GLN A 143 7.44 11.02 18.68
C GLN A 143 6.31 10.40 19.52
N GLU A 144 5.10 10.30 18.99
CA GLU A 144 3.95 9.67 19.66
C GLU A 144 3.99 8.14 19.55
N ILE A 145 4.68 7.60 18.54
CA ILE A 145 4.67 6.17 18.21
C ILE A 145 5.94 5.49 18.71
N GLY A 146 7.11 6.05 18.39
CA GLY A 146 8.44 5.48 18.64
C GLY A 146 8.75 4.22 17.83
N GLU A 147 9.89 3.59 18.09
CA GLU A 147 10.29 2.33 17.43
C GLU A 147 9.40 1.16 17.87
N LEU A 148 9.13 0.22 16.96
CA LEU A 148 8.33 -0.99 17.22
C LEU A 148 9.16 -2.24 16.93
N ASP A 149 9.33 -3.09 17.94
CA ASP A 149 9.97 -4.40 17.77
C ASP A 149 8.91 -5.50 17.75
N MET A 150 8.81 -6.23 16.64
CA MET A 150 7.90 -7.38 16.52
C MET A 150 8.48 -8.46 15.61
N ASN A 151 8.40 -9.72 16.03
CA ASN A 151 8.83 -10.89 15.25
C ASN A 151 10.28 -10.80 14.72
N GLY A 152 11.19 -10.17 15.47
CA GLY A 152 12.60 -10.00 15.07
C GLY A 152 12.83 -8.91 14.00
N VAL A 153 11.80 -8.10 13.72
CA VAL A 153 11.87 -6.91 12.87
C VAL A 153 11.74 -5.68 13.75
N ASN A 154 12.71 -4.77 13.64
CA ASN A 154 12.65 -3.45 14.26
C ASN A 154 12.16 -2.45 13.22
N PHE A 155 11.01 -1.84 13.49
CA PHE A 155 10.42 -0.77 12.69
C PHE A 155 10.75 0.58 13.28
N LYS A 156 11.15 1.51 12.42
CA LYS A 156 11.54 2.89 12.72
C LYS A 156 10.81 3.84 11.78
N ASP A 157 10.96 5.14 12.05
CA ASP A 157 10.37 6.21 11.25
C ASP A 157 8.86 5.96 11.00
N VAL A 158 8.16 5.52 12.05
CA VAL A 158 6.75 5.10 11.92
C VAL A 158 5.90 6.35 11.79
N ASP A 159 5.26 6.50 10.63
CA ASP A 159 4.31 7.57 10.35
C ASP A 159 2.91 6.97 10.17
N VAL A 160 1.91 7.68 10.69
CA VAL A 160 0.52 7.26 10.65
C VAL A 160 -0.32 8.46 10.26
N GLU A 161 -1.15 8.30 9.23
CA GLU A 161 -1.95 9.39 8.68
C GLU A 161 -3.30 8.90 8.15
N VAL A 162 -4.26 9.82 8.03
CA VAL A 162 -5.52 9.58 7.32
C VAL A 162 -5.61 10.55 6.16
N ASN A 163 -5.71 10.02 4.94
CA ASN A 163 -5.83 10.82 3.72
C ASN A 163 -7.15 10.56 3.00
N LEU A 164 -7.71 11.64 2.44
CA LEU A 164 -8.76 11.58 1.45
C LEU A 164 -8.13 11.71 0.06
N ILE A 165 -8.18 10.64 -0.74
CA ILE A 165 -7.56 10.56 -2.07
C ILE A 165 -8.67 10.52 -3.11
N THR A 166 -8.61 11.37 -4.14
CA THR A 166 -9.64 11.47 -5.18
C THR A 166 -9.08 11.15 -6.55
N HIS A 167 -9.64 10.12 -7.18
CA HIS A 167 -9.39 9.76 -8.56
C HIS A 167 -10.46 10.32 -9.51
N THR A 168 -10.02 11.00 -10.57
CA THR A 168 -10.88 11.46 -11.65
C THR A 168 -10.55 10.71 -12.95
N PHE A 169 -11.58 10.21 -13.61
CA PHE A 169 -11.45 9.42 -14.83
C PHE A 169 -12.11 10.14 -16.01
N HIS A 170 -11.48 10.05 -17.18
CA HIS A 170 -12.00 10.64 -18.40
C HIS A 170 -12.72 9.59 -19.27
N PRO A 171 -13.84 9.95 -19.93
CA PRO A 171 -14.50 11.24 -19.88
C PRO A 171 -15.36 11.43 -18.61
N THR A 172 -15.19 12.59 -17.95
CA THR A 172 -15.84 12.92 -16.66
C THR A 172 -17.36 13.02 -16.71
N ALA A 173 -17.93 13.22 -17.91
CA ALA A 173 -19.37 13.19 -18.12
C ALA A 173 -19.99 11.79 -17.92
N LEU A 174 -19.21 10.73 -18.13
CA LEU A 174 -19.69 9.34 -18.08
C LEU A 174 -19.21 8.60 -16.82
N ILE A 175 -18.07 9.01 -16.27
CA ILE A 175 -17.41 8.31 -15.18
C ILE A 175 -17.31 9.24 -13.98
N SER A 176 -18.09 8.95 -12.94
CA SER A 176 -17.98 9.66 -11.66
C SER A 176 -16.58 9.51 -11.06
N PRO A 177 -16.05 10.57 -10.40
CA PRO A 177 -14.85 10.48 -9.57
C PRO A 177 -15.00 9.43 -8.47
N ARG A 178 -13.88 8.85 -8.03
CA ARG A 178 -13.81 7.97 -6.87
C ARG A 178 -13.03 8.66 -5.77
N SER A 179 -13.56 8.65 -4.56
CA SER A 179 -12.83 9.13 -3.38
C SER A 179 -12.62 7.98 -2.42
N PHE A 180 -11.42 7.88 -1.87
CA PHE A 180 -10.98 6.86 -0.93
C PHE A 180 -10.55 7.56 0.35
N ILE A 181 -10.95 7.02 1.50
CA ILE A 181 -10.43 7.46 2.79
C ILE A 181 -9.46 6.37 3.25
N SER A 182 -8.17 6.66 3.19
CA SER A 182 -7.10 5.71 3.52
C SER A 182 -6.51 6.06 4.88
N PHE A 183 -6.57 5.10 5.81
CA PHE A 183 -5.76 5.11 7.02
C PHE A 183 -4.43 4.42 6.73
N THR A 184 -3.36 5.20 6.66
CA THR A 184 -2.04 4.76 6.22
C THR A 184 -1.10 4.63 7.40
N ILE A 185 -0.35 3.52 7.45
CA ILE A 185 0.77 3.32 8.36
C ILE A 185 1.99 3.01 7.48
N SER A 186 3.06 3.77 7.66
CA SER A 186 4.34 3.51 7.00
C SER A 186 5.47 3.41 8.00
N ALA A 187 6.47 2.58 7.70
CA ALA A 187 7.65 2.42 8.54
C ALA A 187 8.84 1.92 7.72
N THR A 188 10.03 2.38 8.08
CA THR A 188 11.28 1.70 7.69
C THR A 188 11.51 0.51 8.62
N TYR A 189 12.28 -0.48 8.18
CA TYR A 189 12.62 -1.61 9.04
C TYR A 189 14.00 -2.19 8.76
N ASP A 190 14.61 -2.69 9.83
CA ASP A 190 15.79 -3.54 9.81
C ASP A 190 15.42 -4.89 10.48
N ALA A 191 15.64 -6.01 9.80
CA ALA A 191 15.44 -7.33 10.39
C ALA A 191 16.71 -7.76 11.13
N HIS A 192 16.57 -8.12 12.41
CA HIS A 192 17.68 -8.59 13.24
C HIS A 192 17.93 -10.10 13.11
N SER A 193 17.00 -10.84 12.52
CA SER A 193 17.11 -12.29 12.40
C SER A 193 17.87 -12.70 11.12
N ASN A 194 18.78 -13.66 11.27
CA ASN A 194 19.36 -14.41 10.14
C ASN A 194 18.36 -15.41 9.53
N GLU A 195 17.06 -15.31 9.86
CA GLU A 195 16.04 -16.15 9.27
C GLU A 195 15.79 -15.71 7.83
N ALA A 196 15.89 -16.65 6.89
CA ALA A 196 15.69 -16.41 5.46
C ALA A 196 14.29 -15.85 5.11
N SER A 197 13.36 -15.83 6.06
CA SER A 197 11.96 -15.43 5.91
C SER A 197 11.77 -13.91 5.77
N TYR A 198 12.71 -13.09 6.25
CA TYR A 198 12.60 -11.62 6.21
C TYR A 198 13.74 -10.98 5.40
N PRO A 199 13.45 -10.04 4.49
CA PRO A 199 14.52 -9.21 3.94
C PRO A 199 15.19 -8.41 5.07
N SER A 200 16.52 -8.28 5.01
CA SER A 200 17.32 -7.70 6.09
C SER A 200 17.04 -6.21 6.35
N LYS A 201 16.58 -5.50 5.33
CA LYS A 201 16.26 -4.07 5.41
C LYS A 201 15.20 -3.71 4.37
N GLY A 202 14.29 -2.83 4.73
CA GLY A 202 13.35 -2.26 3.78
C GLY A 202 12.45 -1.20 4.38
N PHE A 203 11.34 -0.94 3.70
CA PHE A 203 10.22 -0.17 4.23
C PHE A 203 8.90 -0.79 3.80
N ILE A 204 7.85 -0.47 4.55
CA ILE A 204 6.50 -0.98 4.35
C ILE A 204 5.49 0.16 4.49
N THR A 205 4.45 0.10 3.67
CA THR A 205 3.27 0.98 3.72
C THR A 205 2.04 0.09 3.76
N VAL A 206 1.13 0.36 4.70
CA VAL A 206 -0.13 -0.36 4.90
C VAL A 206 -1.25 0.66 4.77
N GLN A 207 -2.23 0.37 3.91
CA GLN A 207 -3.39 1.24 3.70
C GLN A 207 -4.66 0.48 4.07
N ILE A 208 -5.42 1.03 5.02
CA ILE A 208 -6.64 0.46 5.59
C ILE A 208 -7.83 1.35 5.20
N PRO A 209 -8.88 0.82 4.57
CA PRO A 209 -10.01 1.63 4.14
C PRO A 209 -10.87 2.08 5.33
N LEU A 210 -11.24 3.36 5.34
CA LEU A 210 -12.23 3.91 6.25
C LEU A 210 -13.51 4.30 5.50
N TYR A 211 -14.64 4.32 6.21
CA TYR A 211 -15.85 4.98 5.73
C TYR A 211 -16.24 6.10 6.67
N ALA A 212 -16.74 7.19 6.10
CA ALA A 212 -17.25 8.32 6.86
C ALA A 212 -18.78 8.29 6.93
N ASP A 213 -19.33 8.30 8.14
CA ASP A 213 -20.74 8.45 8.43
C ASP A 213 -20.96 9.45 9.58
N GLN A 214 -22.15 10.06 9.65
CA GLN A 214 -22.44 11.13 10.63
C GLN A 214 -22.41 10.67 12.08
N SER A 215 -22.54 9.36 12.35
CA SER A 215 -22.59 8.80 13.70
C SER A 215 -21.21 8.40 14.22
N THR A 216 -20.28 7.97 13.36
CA THR A 216 -18.94 7.52 13.78
C THR A 216 -17.82 8.51 13.45
N THR A 217 -18.05 9.45 12.53
CA THR A 217 -17.05 10.43 12.10
C THR A 217 -17.25 11.75 12.83
N PRO A 218 -16.20 12.34 13.44
CA PRO A 218 -16.30 13.66 14.06
C PRO A 218 -16.83 14.70 13.07
N THR A 219 -17.74 15.57 13.54
CA THR A 219 -18.46 16.53 12.70
C THR A 219 -17.54 17.36 11.82
N THR A 220 -16.46 17.91 12.37
CA THR A 220 -15.49 18.74 11.64
C THR A 220 -14.81 17.99 10.51
N ILE A 221 -14.44 16.71 10.73
CA ILE A 221 -13.83 15.85 9.71
C ILE A 221 -14.87 15.47 8.66
N TYR A 222 -16.08 15.12 9.08
CA TYR A 222 -17.18 14.77 8.17
C TYR A 222 -17.51 15.94 7.22
N GLU A 223 -17.61 17.15 7.76
CA GLU A 223 -17.84 18.37 6.99
C GLU A 223 -16.68 18.67 6.03
N LYS A 224 -15.43 18.54 6.51
CA LYS A 224 -14.23 18.68 5.67
C LYS A 224 -14.30 17.73 4.47
N ILE A 225 -14.50 16.43 4.71
CA ILE A 225 -14.64 15.41 3.65
C ILE A 225 -15.72 15.81 2.64
N LYS A 226 -16.92 16.20 3.13
CA LYS A 226 -18.05 16.59 2.27
C LYS A 226 -17.76 17.81 1.43
N SER A 227 -16.99 18.77 1.96
CA SER A 227 -16.61 19.99 1.25
C SER A 227 -15.50 19.77 0.21
N THR A 228 -14.59 18.81 0.46
CA THR A 228 -13.44 18.53 -0.40
C THR A 228 -13.80 17.64 -1.59
N VAL A 229 -14.66 16.64 -1.41
CA VAL A 229 -14.93 15.69 -2.49
C VAL A 229 -15.70 16.31 -3.67
N PRO A 230 -15.39 15.94 -4.93
CA PRO A 230 -16.15 16.40 -6.08
C PRO A 230 -17.64 16.02 -6.00
N LYS A 231 -18.49 16.82 -6.66
CA LYS A 231 -19.90 16.48 -6.85
C LYS A 231 -20.01 15.12 -7.57
N ARG A 232 -20.97 14.30 -7.11
CA ARG A 232 -21.23 12.94 -7.65
C ARG A 232 -20.07 11.95 -7.45
N THR A 233 -19.14 12.23 -6.53
CA THR A 233 -18.12 11.25 -6.16
C THR A 233 -18.77 9.95 -5.68
N ILE A 234 -18.12 8.83 -5.98
CA ILE A 234 -18.44 7.52 -5.43
C ILE A 234 -17.35 7.22 -4.40
N PHE A 235 -17.75 6.97 -3.15
CA PHE A 235 -16.80 6.45 -2.18
C PHE A 235 -16.47 4.99 -2.52
N ALA A 236 -15.19 4.78 -2.78
CA ALA A 236 -14.62 3.49 -3.12
C ALA A 236 -13.66 3.07 -2.01
N ASN A 237 -13.35 1.78 -1.96
CA ASN A 237 -12.51 1.21 -0.90
C ASN A 237 -11.35 0.46 -1.51
N TYR A 238 -10.19 0.54 -0.88
CA TYR A 238 -9.11 -0.39 -1.12
C TYR A 238 -8.37 -0.65 0.19
N ALA A 239 -7.80 -1.84 0.31
CA ALA A 239 -6.76 -2.14 1.27
C ALA A 239 -5.49 -2.50 0.51
N SER A 240 -4.35 -2.12 1.04
CA SER A 240 -3.07 -2.46 0.43
C SER A 240 -1.97 -2.71 1.48
N VAL A 241 -1.00 -3.53 1.08
CA VAL A 241 0.29 -3.68 1.75
C VAL A 241 1.37 -3.59 0.69
N GLU A 242 2.26 -2.63 0.83
CA GLU A 242 3.38 -2.39 -0.06
C GLU A 242 4.69 -2.52 0.70
N ARG A 243 5.60 -3.37 0.21
CA ARG A 243 6.93 -3.57 0.78
C ARG A 243 8.00 -3.37 -0.29
N VAL A 244 8.97 -2.53 0.05
CA VAL A 244 10.19 -2.33 -0.73
C VAL A 244 11.36 -2.81 0.10
N ALA A 245 12.15 -3.73 -0.44
CA ALA A 245 13.18 -4.44 0.31
C ALA A 245 14.49 -4.52 -0.48
N LYS A 246 15.62 -4.37 0.22
CA LYS A 246 16.93 -4.70 -0.35
C LYS A 246 17.07 -6.21 -0.46
N LYS A 247 17.42 -6.71 -1.64
CA LYS A 247 17.66 -8.14 -1.88
C LYS A 247 19.15 -8.44 -1.84
N ASN A 248 19.61 -9.05 -0.74
CA ASN A 248 20.97 -9.57 -0.66
C ASN A 248 21.04 -10.92 -1.40
N ARG A 249 21.58 -10.94 -2.61
CA ARG A 249 21.71 -12.16 -3.43
C ARG A 249 22.66 -13.22 -2.86
N ALA A 250 23.31 -12.93 -1.73
CA ALA A 250 24.29 -13.80 -1.09
C ALA A 250 23.71 -15.09 -0.46
N ALA A 251 22.39 -15.17 -0.23
CA ALA A 251 21.77 -16.30 0.48
C ALA A 251 21.25 -17.44 -0.43
N GLU A 252 21.20 -17.27 -1.76
CA GLU A 252 20.62 -18.27 -2.69
C GLU A 252 21.66 -19.19 -3.36
N SER A 253 22.96 -19.03 -3.08
CA SER A 253 24.04 -19.78 -3.75
C SER A 253 24.95 -20.48 -2.74
N SER A 254 24.55 -21.66 -2.27
CA SER A 254 25.42 -22.61 -1.57
C SER A 254 26.36 -23.39 -2.51
N SER A 255 26.50 -22.99 -3.78
CA SER A 255 27.52 -23.52 -4.68
C SER A 255 28.76 -22.63 -4.71
N GLN A 256 29.89 -23.28 -4.46
CA GLN A 256 31.24 -22.72 -4.42
C GLN A 256 31.67 -22.15 -5.78
N ILE A 257 31.62 -20.83 -5.98
CA ILE A 257 32.68 -20.08 -6.70
C ILE A 257 32.79 -18.70 -6.04
N ALA A 258 33.89 -18.45 -5.32
CA ALA A 258 34.09 -17.29 -4.46
C ALA A 258 34.83 -16.12 -5.14
N SER A 259 35.05 -16.15 -6.45
CA SER A 259 35.94 -15.20 -7.13
C SER A 259 35.29 -14.25 -8.16
N GLU A 260 33.96 -14.30 -8.37
CA GLU A 260 33.23 -13.34 -9.23
C GLU A 260 32.21 -12.47 -8.47
N ARG A 261 32.21 -12.50 -7.13
CA ARG A 261 31.21 -11.83 -6.28
C ARG A 261 31.35 -10.31 -6.12
N LEU A 262 32.26 -9.67 -6.86
CA LEU A 262 32.55 -8.23 -6.72
C LEU A 262 31.81 -7.32 -7.71
N ALA A 263 30.84 -7.82 -8.48
CA ALA A 263 30.19 -7.00 -9.52
C ALA A 263 28.69 -7.29 -9.76
N GLN A 264 27.98 -7.92 -8.81
CA GLN A 264 26.53 -8.04 -8.96
C GLN A 264 25.84 -6.79 -8.40
N PRO A 265 25.00 -6.10 -9.20
CA PRO A 265 24.33 -4.88 -8.76
C PRO A 265 23.37 -5.19 -7.60
N SER A 266 23.31 -4.28 -6.61
CA SER A 266 22.29 -4.29 -5.57
C SER A 266 20.90 -4.26 -6.23
N LEU A 267 19.96 -5.04 -5.68
CA LEU A 267 18.59 -5.15 -6.20
C LEU A 267 17.59 -4.68 -5.15
N VAL A 268 16.58 -3.95 -5.62
CA VAL A 268 15.40 -3.58 -4.85
C VAL A 268 14.24 -4.46 -5.29
N GLN A 269 13.66 -5.22 -4.36
CA GLN A 269 12.42 -5.93 -4.60
C GLN A 269 11.26 -5.07 -4.14
N TRP A 270 10.31 -4.83 -5.04
CA TRP A 270 9.12 -4.05 -4.78
C TRP A 270 7.87 -4.92 -4.94
N THR A 271 7.16 -5.12 -3.83
CA THR A 271 5.95 -5.96 -3.72
C THR A 271 4.78 -5.12 -3.26
N MET A 272 3.64 -5.18 -3.94
CA MET A 272 2.39 -4.54 -3.50
C MET A 272 1.24 -5.52 -3.65
N ALA A 273 0.56 -5.81 -2.55
CA ALA A 273 -0.68 -6.58 -2.50
C ALA A 273 -1.85 -5.65 -2.22
N THR A 274 -2.93 -5.76 -2.99
CA THR A 274 -4.11 -4.90 -2.83
C THR A 274 -5.40 -5.62 -3.17
N THR A 275 -6.47 -5.17 -2.53
CA THR A 275 -7.87 -5.47 -2.87
C THR A 275 -8.60 -4.13 -3.02
N SER A 276 -9.54 -4.03 -3.95
CA SER A 276 -10.28 -2.79 -4.18
C SER A 276 -11.69 -3.04 -4.70
N ASP A 277 -12.58 -2.13 -4.33
CA ASP A 277 -13.93 -1.98 -4.88
C ASP A 277 -14.16 -0.52 -5.25
N ALA A 278 -14.24 -0.26 -6.56
CA ALA A 278 -14.52 1.06 -7.14
C ALA A 278 -15.96 1.56 -6.87
N GLY A 279 -16.83 0.69 -6.31
CA GLY A 279 -18.21 0.99 -5.99
C GLY A 279 -19.09 1.30 -7.20
N GLY A 280 -20.27 1.85 -6.92
CA GLY A 280 -21.23 2.25 -7.94
C GLY A 280 -21.74 1.08 -8.79
N LEU A 281 -21.86 1.31 -10.09
CA LEU A 281 -22.42 0.34 -11.05
C LEU A 281 -21.35 -0.41 -11.84
N ILE A 282 -20.05 -0.25 -11.54
CA ILE A 282 -19.00 -0.98 -12.26
C ILE A 282 -19.03 -2.45 -11.81
N PRO A 283 -19.37 -3.40 -12.69
CA PRO A 283 -19.43 -4.80 -12.29
C PRO A 283 -18.07 -5.30 -11.81
N GLN A 284 -18.08 -6.11 -10.75
CA GLN A 284 -16.86 -6.67 -10.16
C GLN A 284 -15.99 -7.45 -11.17
N TRP A 285 -16.59 -8.13 -12.14
CA TRP A 285 -15.83 -8.82 -13.18
C TRP A 285 -15.04 -7.86 -14.08
N VAL A 286 -15.47 -6.60 -14.25
CA VAL A 286 -14.72 -5.56 -14.97
C VAL A 286 -13.55 -5.08 -14.12
N GLN A 287 -13.81 -4.76 -12.85
CA GLN A 287 -12.79 -4.30 -11.90
C GLN A 287 -11.66 -5.32 -11.71
N LYS A 288 -11.96 -6.61 -11.82
CA LYS A 288 -11.00 -7.71 -11.66
C LYS A 288 -10.31 -8.12 -12.97
N ASN A 289 -10.72 -7.56 -14.10
CA ASN A 289 -10.23 -7.98 -15.41
C ASN A 289 -9.05 -7.13 -15.90
N TRP A 290 -7.95 -7.81 -16.20
CA TRP A 290 -6.76 -7.23 -16.83
C TRP A 290 -7.07 -6.51 -18.17
N THR A 291 -7.83 -7.13 -19.07
CA THR A 291 -8.06 -6.59 -20.42
C THR A 291 -8.94 -5.36 -20.41
N LEU A 292 -9.78 -5.20 -19.40
CA LEU A 292 -10.65 -4.04 -19.21
C LEU A 292 -10.04 -2.95 -18.34
N GLY A 293 -8.76 -3.08 -17.98
CA GLY A 293 -8.06 -2.08 -17.19
C GLY A 293 -8.42 -2.05 -15.71
N GLY A 294 -8.89 -3.17 -15.18
CA GLY A 294 -9.14 -3.33 -13.76
C GLY A 294 -7.87 -3.29 -12.90
N VAL A 295 -8.04 -3.54 -11.60
CA VAL A 295 -7.00 -3.49 -10.56
C VAL A 295 -5.69 -4.17 -10.98
N PRO A 296 -5.68 -5.39 -11.57
CA PRO A 296 -4.42 -6.01 -11.99
C PRO A 296 -3.59 -5.20 -12.98
N ARG A 297 -4.25 -4.46 -13.88
CA ARG A 297 -3.55 -3.61 -14.86
C ARG A 297 -3.09 -2.31 -14.23
N ALA A 298 -3.90 -1.72 -13.35
CA ALA A 298 -3.57 -0.49 -12.64
C ALA A 298 -2.28 -0.67 -11.83
N VAL A 299 -2.22 -1.69 -10.96
CA VAL A 299 -1.03 -1.92 -10.13
C VAL A 299 0.24 -2.14 -10.96
N VAL A 300 0.14 -2.78 -12.13
CA VAL A 300 1.30 -2.93 -13.04
C VAL A 300 1.71 -1.58 -13.63
N ALA A 301 0.76 -0.75 -14.02
CA ALA A 301 1.03 0.57 -14.61
C ALA A 301 1.79 1.46 -13.63
N ASP A 302 1.46 1.44 -12.34
CA ASP A 302 2.06 2.28 -11.30
C ASP A 302 3.59 2.15 -11.21
N VAL A 303 4.12 0.96 -11.47
CA VAL A 303 5.59 0.74 -11.53
C VAL A 303 6.24 1.60 -12.61
N GLY A 304 5.63 1.69 -13.78
CA GLY A 304 6.13 2.51 -14.88
C GLY A 304 5.99 4.00 -14.59
N LEU A 305 4.85 4.40 -14.02
CA LEU A 305 4.58 5.78 -13.63
C LEU A 305 5.60 6.30 -12.61
N PHE A 306 5.88 5.52 -11.57
CA PHE A 306 6.89 5.85 -10.57
C PHE A 306 8.31 5.99 -11.18
N ILE A 307 8.71 5.06 -12.04
CA ILE A 307 10.04 5.11 -12.68
C ILE A 307 10.16 6.27 -13.67
N ASP A 308 9.08 6.62 -14.38
CA ASP A 308 9.04 7.81 -15.24
C ASP A 308 9.14 9.11 -14.41
N TRP A 309 8.44 9.17 -13.27
CA TRP A 309 8.48 10.30 -12.35
C TRP A 309 9.86 10.53 -11.74
N THR A 310 10.52 9.47 -11.26
CA THR A 310 11.91 9.57 -10.78
C THR A 310 12.85 10.08 -11.87
N ALA A 311 12.73 9.56 -13.10
CA ALA A 311 13.52 10.04 -14.24
C ALA A 311 13.30 11.53 -14.54
N LYS A 312 12.05 12.02 -14.48
CA LYS A 312 11.71 13.43 -14.67
C LYS A 312 12.26 14.33 -13.56
N ARG A 313 12.24 13.87 -12.31
CA ARG A 313 12.81 14.62 -11.17
C ARG A 313 14.31 14.79 -11.31
N ARG A 314 15.04 13.73 -11.69
CA ARG A 314 16.49 13.82 -11.98
C ARG A 314 16.83 14.87 -13.04
N ALA A 315 15.98 15.01 -14.07
CA ALA A 315 16.18 15.94 -15.16
C ALA A 315 15.80 17.40 -14.80
N SER A 316 15.13 17.60 -13.67
CA SER A 316 14.66 18.91 -13.19
C SER A 316 15.58 19.51 -12.13
N THR A 317 16.50 18.72 -11.58
CA THR A 317 17.62 19.16 -10.71
C THR A 317 18.86 19.50 -11.53
#